data_AF-A0A319DAI2-F1
#
_entry.id   AF-A0A319DAI2-F1
#
_cell.length_a   1.000
_cell.length_b   1.000
_cell.length_c   1.000
_cell.angle_alpha   90.00
_cell.angle_beta   90.00
_cell.angle_gamma   90.00
#
_symmetry.space_group_name_H-M   'P 1'
#
loop_
_entity.id
_entity.type
_entity.pdbx_description
1 polymer ?
#
loop_
_entity_poly.entity_id
_entity_poly.type
_entity_poly.pdbx_seq_one_letter_code
_entity_poly.pdbx_strand_id
1 'polypeptide(L)'
;MPSTKVKYNRVTIFGTSPRWMQEIRKNKIRPHQIADLRRLKSVVSTGMVLSDSLYEWFYDEAFPPHTQLANISGGTDLAACFALENPISSLYVGGCQGPSLGIPIAAFEQADEAVTQVKGTATKDGEPGELVATAAFPSMPIQFWGDEQGKKYFGSYFARFDNVWTHGDFISSHPLTHQILFLGRSDGVLNPSGVRFGSAEIYNVIDTQFSTDVVDSICVGQRRPSDTDESVMLFLLIREGARFTQDLVSRISTAIRKALSARHVPRFIFETPDIPVTVNGKKVELPVKQIVSGKKIKPSGTLLNPESLEFYYRFVEVEKLGGLRAKL
;
A
#
# COMPACT_ATOMS: atom_id res chain seq x y z
N MET A 1 -21.96 -13.38 9.79
CA MET A 1 -21.56 -14.76 10.17
C MET A 1 -20.26 -15.24 9.49
N PRO A 2 -19.05 -14.73 9.82
CA PRO A 2 -17.80 -15.32 9.32
C PRO A 2 -16.98 -16.10 10.36
N SER A 3 -17.33 -16.07 11.66
CA SER A 3 -16.49 -16.61 12.73
C SER A 3 -16.62 -18.12 13.02
N THR A 4 -17.47 -18.85 12.30
CA THR A 4 -17.79 -20.26 12.61
C THR A 4 -16.82 -21.27 12.01
N LYS A 5 -16.12 -21.00 10.90
CA LYS A 5 -15.35 -22.04 10.18
C LYS A 5 -14.08 -22.53 10.89
N VAL A 6 -13.38 -21.66 11.63
CA VAL A 6 -12.14 -22.05 12.34
C VAL A 6 -12.43 -23.05 13.46
N LYS A 7 -13.52 -22.83 14.21
CA LYS A 7 -13.95 -23.68 15.33
C LYS A 7 -14.23 -25.12 14.92
N TYR A 8 -14.84 -25.34 13.76
CA TYR A 8 -15.28 -26.68 13.34
C TYR A 8 -14.20 -27.50 12.61
N ASN A 9 -13.23 -26.84 11.96
CA ASN A 9 -12.31 -27.51 11.05
C ASN A 9 -10.88 -27.73 11.59
N ARG A 10 -10.62 -27.42 12.87
CA ARG A 10 -9.29 -27.56 13.51
C ARG A 10 -8.16 -26.89 12.69
N VAL A 11 -8.46 -25.71 12.14
CA VAL A 11 -7.56 -24.98 11.25
C VAL A 11 -6.23 -24.67 11.94
N THR A 12 -5.12 -25.00 11.28
CA THR A 12 -3.76 -24.70 11.76
C THR A 12 -3.12 -23.50 11.06
N ILE A 13 -3.56 -23.19 9.84
CA ILE A 13 -3.11 -22.01 9.07
C ILE A 13 -4.36 -21.31 8.53
N PHE A 14 -4.52 -20.03 8.84
CA PHE A 14 -5.66 -19.24 8.42
C PHE A 14 -5.21 -18.08 7.53
N GLY A 15 -5.55 -18.14 6.24
CA GLY A 15 -5.30 -17.05 5.30
C GLY A 15 -6.39 -15.98 5.34
N THR A 16 -5.98 -14.71 5.39
CA THR A 16 -6.88 -13.55 5.45
C THR A 16 -6.22 -12.30 4.82
N SER A 17 -6.88 -11.14 4.94
CA SER A 17 -6.38 -9.86 4.45
C SER A 17 -6.33 -8.80 5.56
N PRO A 18 -5.48 -7.75 5.41
CA PRO A 18 -5.52 -6.60 6.30
C PRO A 18 -6.90 -5.97 6.40
N ARG A 19 -7.67 -5.91 5.29
CA ARG A 19 -9.04 -5.41 5.31
C ARG A 19 -9.95 -6.21 6.22
N TRP A 20 -9.86 -7.54 6.18
CA TRP A 20 -10.64 -8.38 7.09
C TRP A 20 -10.26 -8.11 8.55
N MET A 21 -8.97 -7.97 8.86
CA MET A 21 -8.48 -7.62 10.21
C MET A 21 -9.03 -6.27 10.68
N GLN A 22 -9.00 -5.24 9.81
CA GLN A 22 -9.59 -3.94 10.09
C GLN A 22 -11.09 -4.03 10.39
N GLU A 23 -11.85 -4.79 9.59
CA GLU A 23 -13.29 -4.95 9.80
C GLU A 23 -13.62 -5.65 11.12
N ILE A 24 -12.90 -6.72 11.48
CA ILE A 24 -13.16 -7.39 12.76
C ILE A 24 -12.73 -6.53 13.95
N ARG A 25 -11.62 -5.79 13.84
CA ARG A 25 -11.18 -4.79 14.84
C ARG A 25 -12.24 -3.71 15.02
N LYS A 26 -12.73 -3.12 13.92
CA LYS A 26 -13.79 -2.09 13.92
C LYS A 26 -15.06 -2.57 14.62
N ASN A 27 -15.43 -3.84 14.41
CA ASN A 27 -16.59 -4.47 15.03
C ASN A 27 -16.30 -5.00 16.45
N LYS A 28 -15.12 -4.69 17.03
CA LYS A 28 -14.68 -5.12 18.36
C LYS A 28 -14.72 -6.64 18.56
N ILE A 29 -14.49 -7.38 17.48
CA ILE A 29 -14.45 -8.84 17.50
C ILE A 29 -13.02 -9.27 17.78
N ARG A 30 -12.82 -10.02 18.86
CA ARG A 30 -11.54 -10.62 19.26
C ARG A 30 -11.56 -12.12 19.00
N PRO A 31 -10.91 -12.63 17.93
CA PRO A 31 -10.96 -14.04 17.55
C PRO A 31 -10.69 -15.01 18.70
N HIS A 32 -9.69 -14.72 19.54
CA HIS A 32 -9.34 -15.57 20.68
C HIS A 32 -10.43 -15.67 21.77
N GLN A 33 -11.40 -14.75 21.82
CA GLN A 33 -12.51 -14.78 22.78
C GLN A 33 -13.71 -15.60 22.29
N ILE A 34 -13.82 -15.81 20.97
CA ILE A 34 -15.01 -16.41 20.34
C ILE A 34 -14.74 -17.79 19.72
N ALA A 35 -13.47 -18.20 19.61
CA ALA A 35 -13.05 -19.48 19.04
C ALA A 35 -11.90 -20.12 19.82
N ASP A 36 -11.80 -21.45 19.79
CA ASP A 36 -10.65 -22.19 20.30
C ASP A 36 -9.51 -22.15 19.28
N LEU A 37 -8.47 -21.35 19.57
CA LEU A 37 -7.33 -21.11 18.68
C LEU A 37 -6.05 -21.86 19.11
N ARG A 38 -6.14 -22.82 20.04
CA ARG A 38 -4.95 -23.56 20.54
C ARG A 38 -4.19 -24.32 19.45
N ARG A 39 -4.85 -24.68 18.35
CA ARG A 39 -4.24 -25.38 17.21
C ARG A 39 -3.77 -24.44 16.10
N LEU A 40 -4.18 -23.17 16.14
CA LEU A 40 -3.79 -22.20 15.13
C LEU A 40 -2.30 -21.91 15.31
N LYS A 41 -1.52 -22.17 14.26
CA LYS A 41 -0.07 -21.96 14.22
C LYS A 41 0.28 -20.68 13.50
N SER A 42 -0.46 -20.34 12.45
CA SER A 42 -0.19 -19.13 11.67
C SER A 42 -1.46 -18.50 11.13
N VAL A 43 -1.44 -17.17 11.07
CA VAL A 43 -2.40 -16.37 10.31
C VAL A 43 -1.64 -15.67 9.20
N VAL A 44 -1.98 -16.00 7.97
CA VAL A 44 -1.34 -15.44 6.77
C VAL A 44 -2.13 -14.20 6.35
N SER A 45 -1.46 -13.07 6.21
CA SER A 45 -2.03 -11.81 5.73
C SER A 45 -1.46 -11.47 4.36
N THR A 46 -2.33 -11.19 3.38
CA THR A 46 -1.89 -10.82 2.03
C THR A 46 -2.88 -9.91 1.30
N GLY A 47 -2.44 -9.36 0.17
CA GLY A 47 -3.25 -8.62 -0.78
C GLY A 47 -3.17 -7.10 -0.66
N MET A 48 -2.70 -6.55 0.45
CA MET A 48 -2.38 -5.13 0.61
C MET A 48 -1.37 -4.95 1.74
N VAL A 49 -0.81 -3.74 1.87
CA VAL A 49 0.11 -3.43 2.98
C VAL A 49 -0.60 -3.60 4.31
N LEU A 50 -0.02 -4.41 5.20
CA LEU A 50 -0.48 -4.58 6.57
C LEU A 50 0.07 -3.41 7.40
N SER A 51 -0.81 -2.59 7.97
CA SER A 51 -0.38 -1.41 8.74
C SER A 51 0.19 -1.80 10.10
N ASP A 52 1.08 -0.97 10.63
CA ASP A 52 1.75 -1.18 11.92
C ASP A 52 0.73 -1.40 13.06
N SER A 53 -0.35 -0.61 13.07
CA SER A 53 -1.45 -0.77 14.04
C SER A 53 -2.14 -2.14 14.01
N LEU A 54 -2.09 -2.86 12.88
CA LEU A 54 -2.66 -4.20 12.76
C LEU A 54 -1.66 -5.27 13.21
N TYR A 55 -0.35 -5.03 13.10
CA TYR A 55 0.66 -5.90 13.74
C TYR A 55 0.49 -5.90 15.24
N GLU A 56 0.38 -4.71 15.85
CA GLU A 56 0.19 -4.54 17.29
C GLU A 56 -1.13 -5.17 17.73
N TRP A 57 -2.24 -4.75 17.10
CA TRP A 57 -3.57 -5.30 17.39
C TRP A 57 -3.64 -6.83 17.26
N PHE A 58 -2.89 -7.43 16.33
CA PHE A 58 -2.86 -8.88 16.15
C PHE A 58 -2.47 -9.60 17.44
N TYR A 59 -1.42 -9.14 18.10
CA TYR A 59 -0.89 -9.77 19.32
C TYR A 59 -1.49 -9.21 20.61
N ASP A 60 -1.85 -7.92 20.62
CA ASP A 60 -2.38 -7.26 21.82
C ASP A 60 -3.83 -7.64 22.09
N GLU A 61 -4.63 -7.89 21.04
CA GLU A 61 -6.09 -8.04 21.18
C GLU A 61 -6.71 -9.21 20.44
N ALA A 62 -6.12 -9.69 19.34
CA ALA A 62 -6.87 -10.51 18.38
C ALA A 62 -6.56 -12.00 18.48
N PHE A 63 -5.27 -12.36 18.46
CA PHE A 63 -4.79 -13.72 18.34
C PHE A 63 -3.84 -14.10 19.48
N PRO A 64 -3.74 -15.40 19.82
CA PRO A 64 -2.84 -15.85 20.87
C PRO A 64 -1.36 -15.60 20.54
N PRO A 65 -0.50 -15.33 21.55
CA PRO A 65 0.93 -15.09 21.34
C PRO A 65 1.69 -16.22 20.65
N HIS A 66 1.20 -17.47 20.73
CA HIS A 66 1.83 -18.62 20.06
C HIS A 66 1.55 -18.69 18.56
N THR A 67 0.66 -17.85 18.03
CA THR A 67 0.26 -17.86 16.62
C THR A 67 1.14 -16.90 15.82
N GLN A 68 1.85 -17.40 14.81
CA GLN A 68 2.68 -16.59 13.91
C GLN A 68 1.81 -15.72 13.00
N LEU A 69 1.95 -14.40 13.09
CA LEU A 69 1.53 -13.49 12.02
C LEU A 69 2.49 -13.65 10.83
N ALA A 70 1.98 -14.15 9.71
CA ALA A 70 2.71 -14.33 8.47
C ALA A 70 2.25 -13.28 7.45
N ASN A 71 2.92 -12.12 7.41
CA ASN A 71 2.65 -11.12 6.39
C ASN A 71 3.42 -11.46 5.10
N ILE A 72 2.68 -11.60 3.99
CA ILE A 72 3.25 -12.02 2.71
C ILE A 72 2.81 -11.11 1.56
N SER A 73 3.71 -10.92 0.60
CA SER A 73 3.44 -10.21 -0.65
C SER A 73 3.30 -11.20 -1.81
N GLY A 74 2.09 -11.76 -1.94
CA GLY A 74 1.73 -12.65 -3.04
C GLY A 74 1.22 -11.88 -4.27
N GLY A 75 1.54 -12.37 -5.46
CA GLY A 75 1.11 -11.77 -6.72
C GLY A 75 0.60 -12.81 -7.72
N THR A 76 -0.38 -12.39 -8.54
CA THR A 76 -0.94 -13.23 -9.61
C THR A 76 0.12 -13.56 -10.65
N ASP A 77 0.94 -12.57 -11.00
CA ASP A 77 1.89 -12.58 -12.10
C ASP A 77 2.94 -13.68 -11.93
N LEU A 78 3.47 -13.84 -10.71
CA LEU A 78 4.47 -14.85 -10.36
C LEU A 78 3.89 -16.12 -9.74
N ALA A 79 2.58 -16.18 -9.48
CA ALA A 79 1.93 -17.27 -8.73
C ALA A 79 2.67 -17.69 -7.44
N ALA A 80 3.30 -16.73 -6.78
CA ALA A 80 4.21 -16.89 -5.66
C ALA A 80 4.31 -15.57 -4.87
N CYS A 81 5.26 -15.48 -3.94
CA CYS A 81 5.54 -14.26 -3.17
C CYS A 81 6.92 -13.72 -3.49
N PHE A 82 7.11 -12.39 -3.48
CA PHE A 82 8.46 -11.81 -3.51
C PHE A 82 9.09 -11.76 -2.12
N ALA A 83 8.26 -11.52 -1.10
CA ALA A 83 8.66 -11.51 0.30
C ALA A 83 7.56 -12.17 1.14
N LEU A 84 7.95 -12.87 2.19
CA LEU A 84 7.04 -13.64 3.04
C LEU A 84 7.51 -13.68 4.51
N GLU A 85 6.84 -14.49 5.31
CA GLU A 85 7.26 -14.82 6.67
C GLU A 85 8.55 -15.65 6.68
N ASN A 86 9.24 -15.63 7.81
CA ASN A 86 10.33 -16.55 8.07
C ASN A 86 10.21 -17.08 9.52
N PRO A 87 9.82 -18.36 9.70
CA PRO A 87 9.56 -18.90 11.04
C PRO A 87 10.83 -19.04 11.90
N ILE A 88 12.03 -18.84 11.34
CA ILE A 88 13.30 -18.92 12.07
C ILE A 88 13.89 -17.55 12.41
N SER A 89 13.26 -16.45 11.97
CA SER A 89 13.70 -15.09 12.32
C SER A 89 12.65 -14.37 13.17
N SER A 90 13.10 -13.32 13.85
CA SER A 90 12.20 -12.45 14.60
C SER A 90 11.22 -11.75 13.66
N LEU A 91 9.97 -11.64 14.10
CA LEU A 91 8.98 -10.77 13.47
C LEU A 91 9.11 -9.38 14.06
N TYR A 92 9.19 -8.38 13.20
CA TYR A 92 9.14 -6.97 13.57
C TYR A 92 7.88 -6.34 12.98
N VAL A 93 7.44 -5.22 13.57
CA VAL A 93 6.33 -4.44 13.04
C VAL A 93 6.70 -3.91 11.65
N GLY A 94 5.73 -4.02 10.73
CA GLY A 94 5.87 -3.57 9.34
C GLY A 94 6.57 -4.58 8.43
N GLY A 95 6.23 -4.54 7.14
CA GLY A 95 6.91 -5.31 6.08
C GLY A 95 6.82 -6.84 6.17
N CYS A 96 7.44 -7.52 5.22
CA CYS A 96 7.61 -8.98 5.23
C CYS A 96 8.99 -9.32 5.83
N GLN A 97 9.11 -10.43 6.57
CA GLN A 97 10.35 -10.76 7.29
C GLN A 97 11.58 -10.95 6.38
N GLY A 98 11.37 -11.28 5.11
CA GLY A 98 12.46 -11.34 4.14
C GLY A 98 12.01 -11.79 2.75
N PRO A 99 12.95 -11.82 1.80
CA PRO A 99 12.69 -12.28 0.44
C PRO A 99 12.42 -13.78 0.37
N SER A 100 11.66 -14.19 -0.64
CA SER A 100 11.48 -15.60 -0.96
C SER A 100 12.78 -16.27 -1.40
N LEU A 101 13.00 -17.50 -0.93
CA LEU A 101 14.12 -18.32 -1.42
C LEU A 101 13.98 -18.56 -2.92
N GLY A 102 15.09 -18.39 -3.65
CA GLY A 102 15.13 -18.59 -5.11
C GLY A 102 14.51 -17.45 -5.93
N ILE A 103 14.10 -16.34 -5.29
CA ILE A 103 13.60 -15.15 -5.97
C ILE A 103 14.46 -13.97 -5.50
N PRO A 104 15.64 -13.73 -6.11
CA PRO A 104 16.51 -12.65 -5.68
C PRO A 104 15.86 -11.30 -6.03
N ILE A 105 15.62 -10.48 -5.01
CA ILE A 105 15.02 -9.16 -5.17
C ILE A 105 15.97 -8.05 -4.77
N ALA A 106 15.75 -6.86 -5.32
CA ALA A 106 16.42 -5.63 -4.92
C ALA A 106 15.45 -4.44 -5.07
N ALA A 107 15.78 -3.33 -4.41
CA ALA A 107 15.15 -2.03 -4.65
C ALA A 107 16.01 -1.25 -5.64
N PHE A 108 15.44 -0.77 -6.75
CA PHE A 108 16.16 -0.04 -7.79
C PHE A 108 15.71 1.42 -7.89
N GLU A 109 16.66 2.32 -8.12
CA GLU A 109 16.39 3.69 -8.52
C GLU A 109 16.76 3.94 -9.99
N GLN A 110 16.27 5.04 -10.55
CA GLN A 110 16.67 5.48 -11.88
C GLN A 110 18.11 5.97 -11.82
N ALA A 111 18.97 5.43 -12.68
CA ALA A 111 20.34 5.89 -12.79
C ALA A 111 20.48 7.00 -13.84
N ASP A 112 21.54 7.79 -13.73
CA ASP A 112 21.98 8.65 -14.82
C ASP A 112 22.61 7.78 -15.91
N GLU A 113 21.86 7.53 -16.99
CA GLU A 113 22.29 6.70 -18.12
C GLU A 113 23.55 7.25 -18.80
N ALA A 114 23.77 8.58 -18.79
CA ALA A 114 24.96 9.18 -19.39
C ALA A 114 26.24 8.79 -18.62
N VAL A 115 26.12 8.57 -17.30
CA VAL A 115 27.23 8.20 -16.42
C VAL A 115 27.36 6.69 -16.29
N THR A 116 26.26 6.01 -16.07
CA THR A 116 26.24 4.60 -15.63
C THR A 116 26.05 3.59 -16.77
N GLN A 117 25.60 4.05 -17.95
CA GLN A 117 25.28 3.20 -19.11
C GLN A 117 24.20 2.13 -18.83
N VAL A 118 23.46 2.26 -17.72
CA VAL A 118 22.32 1.40 -17.35
C VAL A 118 21.15 2.27 -16.92
N LYS A 119 19.92 1.77 -17.08
CA LYS A 119 18.72 2.53 -16.70
C LYS A 119 18.48 2.63 -15.19
N GLY A 120 19.04 1.72 -14.40
CA GLY A 120 18.81 1.69 -12.96
C GLY A 120 19.87 0.93 -12.19
N THR A 121 19.99 1.29 -10.91
CA THR A 121 20.95 0.73 -9.95
C THR A 121 20.26 0.38 -8.64
N ALA A 122 20.80 -0.59 -7.92
CA ALA A 122 20.30 -0.94 -6.61
C ALA A 122 20.49 0.21 -5.61
N THR A 123 19.46 0.49 -4.81
CA THR A 123 19.53 1.42 -3.68
C THR A 123 20.20 0.75 -2.48
N LYS A 124 20.64 1.54 -1.50
CA LYS A 124 21.14 0.99 -0.23
C LYS A 124 19.99 0.55 0.65
N ASP A 125 20.29 -0.28 1.65
CA ASP A 125 19.32 -0.57 2.70
C ASP A 125 18.85 0.73 3.38
N GLY A 126 17.55 0.83 3.63
CA GLY A 126 16.85 2.01 4.12
C GLY A 126 16.40 2.98 3.03
N GLU A 127 17.00 2.93 1.83
CA GLU A 127 16.63 3.81 0.71
C GLU A 127 15.54 3.13 -0.15
N PRO A 128 14.43 3.83 -0.44
CA PRO A 128 13.33 3.24 -1.16
C PRO A 128 13.58 3.20 -2.68
N GLY A 129 13.10 2.14 -3.32
CA GLY A 129 13.27 1.88 -4.74
C GLY A 129 12.18 0.98 -5.31
N GLU A 130 12.24 0.79 -6.62
CA GLU A 130 11.37 -0.14 -7.35
C GLU A 130 11.74 -1.58 -7.01
N LEU A 131 10.75 -2.40 -6.64
CA LEU A 131 10.94 -3.84 -6.47
C LEU A 131 11.29 -4.47 -7.82
N VAL A 132 12.51 -5.00 -7.90
CA VAL A 132 12.96 -5.81 -9.03
C VAL A 132 13.30 -7.23 -8.59
N ALA A 133 13.09 -8.20 -9.48
CA ALA A 133 13.73 -9.50 -9.42
C ALA A 133 14.96 -9.49 -10.33
N THR A 134 16.14 -9.74 -9.77
CA THR A 134 17.42 -9.60 -10.48
C THR A 134 17.83 -10.83 -11.27
N ALA A 135 17.09 -11.93 -11.12
CA ALA A 135 17.26 -13.15 -11.91
C ALA A 135 15.91 -13.81 -12.14
N ALA A 136 15.86 -14.72 -13.13
CA ALA A 136 14.70 -15.55 -13.37
C ALA A 136 14.38 -16.45 -12.17
N PHE A 137 13.09 -16.71 -11.94
CA PHE A 137 12.59 -17.57 -10.87
C PHE A 137 11.63 -18.64 -11.42
N PRO A 138 11.43 -19.78 -10.73
CA PRO A 138 10.77 -20.95 -11.31
C PRO A 138 9.33 -20.72 -11.82
N SER A 139 8.57 -19.86 -11.14
CA SER A 139 7.16 -19.58 -11.46
C SER A 139 6.98 -18.33 -12.34
N MET A 140 8.06 -17.79 -12.89
CA MET A 140 8.04 -16.66 -13.79
C MET A 140 7.25 -17.01 -15.07
N PRO A 141 6.27 -16.19 -15.49
CA PRO A 141 5.55 -16.44 -16.73
C PRO A 141 6.48 -16.60 -17.92
N ILE A 142 6.17 -17.55 -18.80
CA ILE A 142 6.94 -17.71 -20.04
C ILE A 142 6.57 -16.60 -21.03
N GLN A 143 5.28 -16.26 -21.12
CA GLN A 143 4.73 -15.21 -21.97
C GLN A 143 3.28 -14.89 -21.55
N PHE A 144 2.73 -13.82 -22.10
CA PHE A 144 1.29 -13.57 -22.04
C PHE A 144 0.57 -14.27 -23.20
N TRP A 145 -0.62 -14.80 -22.91
CA TRP A 145 -1.47 -15.37 -23.95
C TRP A 145 -1.91 -14.30 -24.95
N GLY A 146 -1.76 -14.59 -26.26
CA GLY A 146 -2.08 -13.64 -27.33
C GLY A 146 -1.07 -12.49 -27.48
N ASP A 147 0.12 -12.61 -26.90
CA ASP A 147 1.24 -11.68 -27.09
C ASP A 147 2.36 -12.35 -27.92
N GLU A 148 2.05 -12.66 -29.17
CA GLU A 148 2.93 -13.45 -30.06
C GLU A 148 4.34 -12.86 -30.22
N GLN A 149 4.48 -11.54 -30.12
CA GLN A 149 5.77 -10.84 -30.22
C GLN A 149 6.39 -10.53 -28.85
N GLY A 150 5.77 -10.95 -27.74
CA GLY A 150 6.24 -10.70 -26.37
C GLY A 150 6.27 -9.22 -25.95
N LYS A 151 5.65 -8.32 -26.73
CA LYS A 151 5.74 -6.87 -26.52
C LYS A 151 5.01 -6.42 -25.25
N LYS A 152 3.86 -7.01 -24.94
CA LYS A 152 3.10 -6.69 -23.73
C LYS A 152 3.82 -7.23 -22.49
N TYR A 153 4.32 -8.46 -22.57
CA TYR A 153 5.07 -9.08 -21.49
C TYR A 153 6.36 -8.31 -21.19
N PHE A 154 7.14 -8.00 -22.21
CA PHE A 154 8.34 -7.16 -22.09
C PHE A 154 8.02 -5.77 -21.54
N GLY A 155 7.00 -5.10 -22.11
CA GLY A 155 6.56 -3.78 -21.68
C GLY A 155 6.10 -3.73 -20.22
N SER A 156 5.52 -4.82 -19.73
CA SER A 156 4.98 -4.89 -18.36
C SER A 156 6.07 -5.02 -17.30
N TYR A 157 7.16 -5.75 -17.58
CA TYR A 157 8.14 -6.09 -16.53
C TYR A 157 9.59 -5.76 -16.86
N PHE A 158 10.00 -5.63 -18.12
CA PHE A 158 11.42 -5.54 -18.48
C PHE A 158 11.80 -4.25 -19.21
N ALA A 159 10.83 -3.45 -19.63
CA ALA A 159 11.12 -2.21 -20.37
C ALA A 159 11.79 -1.13 -19.51
N ARG A 160 11.57 -1.16 -18.19
CA ARG A 160 11.98 -0.08 -17.29
C ARG A 160 13.46 -0.12 -16.90
N PHE A 161 13.95 -1.30 -16.53
CA PHE A 161 15.34 -1.50 -16.14
C PHE A 161 15.92 -2.67 -16.90
N ASP A 162 17.21 -2.58 -17.22
CA ASP A 162 17.85 -3.55 -18.11
C ASP A 162 18.03 -4.90 -17.40
N ASN A 163 17.65 -5.98 -18.08
CA ASN A 163 17.85 -7.38 -17.68
C ASN A 163 17.24 -7.80 -16.33
N VAL A 164 16.28 -7.03 -15.80
CA VAL A 164 15.59 -7.37 -14.55
C VAL A 164 14.07 -7.32 -14.74
N TRP A 165 13.35 -8.09 -13.93
CA TRP A 165 11.90 -7.96 -13.82
C TRP A 165 11.57 -6.84 -12.84
N THR A 166 10.83 -5.82 -13.26
CA THR A 166 10.31 -4.76 -12.40
C THR A 166 8.85 -5.03 -12.08
N HIS A 167 8.53 -5.23 -10.80
CA HIS A 167 7.20 -5.70 -10.40
C HIS A 167 6.13 -4.60 -10.34
N GLY A 168 6.55 -3.35 -10.16
CA GLY A 168 5.64 -2.20 -10.01
C GLY A 168 5.16 -1.95 -8.58
N ASP A 169 5.88 -2.48 -7.58
CA ASP A 169 5.79 -2.05 -6.19
C ASP A 169 7.02 -1.22 -5.81
N PHE A 170 6.82 -0.29 -4.88
CA PHE A 170 7.88 0.51 -4.28
C PHE A 170 8.20 -0.05 -2.90
N ILE A 171 9.47 -0.36 -2.65
CA ILE A 171 9.92 -1.06 -1.45
C ILE A 171 11.16 -0.40 -0.85
N SER A 172 11.45 -0.72 0.40
CA SER A 172 12.78 -0.55 1.00
C SER A 172 13.15 -1.77 1.83
N SER A 173 14.43 -2.06 1.92
CA SER A 173 14.97 -3.07 2.85
C SER A 173 15.32 -2.37 4.16
N HIS A 174 14.83 -2.86 5.30
CA HIS A 174 15.15 -2.23 6.57
C HIS A 174 16.64 -2.44 6.93
N PRO A 175 17.41 -1.41 7.30
CA PRO A 175 18.88 -1.49 7.41
C PRO A 175 19.43 -2.40 8.51
N LEU A 176 18.62 -2.78 9.49
CA LEU A 176 19.02 -3.68 10.59
C LEU A 176 18.37 -5.06 10.51
N THR A 177 17.05 -5.11 10.34
CA THR A 177 16.27 -6.35 10.33
C THR A 177 16.21 -7.01 8.95
N HIS A 178 16.57 -6.27 7.88
CA HIS A 178 16.45 -6.67 6.47
C HIS A 178 15.03 -7.09 6.05
N GLN A 179 14.01 -6.71 6.82
CA GLN A 179 12.62 -6.91 6.44
C GLN A 179 12.29 -6.06 5.21
N ILE A 180 11.46 -6.58 4.32
CA ILE A 180 11.05 -5.90 3.09
C ILE A 180 9.82 -5.05 3.40
N LEU A 181 10.00 -3.74 3.43
CA LEU A 181 8.93 -2.77 3.63
C LEU A 181 8.27 -2.47 2.27
N PHE A 182 6.97 -2.72 2.16
CA PHE A 182 6.19 -2.35 0.98
C PHE A 182 5.58 -0.97 1.20
N LEU A 183 6.01 -0.01 0.40
CA LEU A 183 5.64 1.40 0.50
C LEU A 183 4.43 1.75 -0.39
N GLY A 184 4.01 0.82 -1.25
CA GLY A 184 2.84 0.94 -2.10
C GLY A 184 3.12 0.57 -3.55
N ARG A 185 2.20 0.91 -4.44
CA ARG A 185 2.36 0.71 -5.88
C ARG A 185 3.26 1.80 -6.47
N SER A 186 4.14 1.44 -7.40
CA SER A 186 5.05 2.39 -8.04
C SER A 186 4.35 3.49 -8.84
N ASP A 187 3.17 3.20 -9.39
CA ASP A 187 2.33 4.19 -10.10
C ASP A 187 1.64 5.18 -9.13
N GLY A 188 1.45 4.77 -7.88
CA GLY A 188 0.97 5.57 -6.75
C GLY A 188 2.05 6.34 -6.00
N VAL A 189 3.34 6.12 -6.30
CA VAL A 189 4.45 6.85 -5.66
C VAL A 189 4.26 8.36 -5.81
N LEU A 190 4.46 9.05 -4.69
CA LEU A 190 4.38 10.49 -4.55
C LEU A 190 5.79 11.06 -4.73
N ASN A 191 5.93 12.15 -5.46
CA ASN A 191 7.20 12.79 -5.77
C ASN A 191 7.15 14.34 -5.67
N PRO A 192 6.70 14.92 -4.54
CA PRO A 192 6.76 16.35 -4.35
C PRO A 192 8.22 16.82 -4.21
N SER A 193 8.61 17.78 -5.04
CA SER A 193 9.92 18.44 -5.00
C SER A 193 11.10 17.47 -5.10
N GLY A 194 10.93 16.38 -5.85
CA GLY A 194 11.96 15.37 -6.10
C GLY A 194 12.15 14.34 -4.99
N VAL A 195 11.33 14.36 -3.93
CA VAL A 195 11.38 13.36 -2.86
C VAL A 195 10.34 12.27 -3.13
N ARG A 196 10.81 11.05 -3.42
CA ARG A 196 9.95 9.90 -3.69
C ARG A 196 9.61 9.15 -2.41
N PHE A 197 8.32 8.97 -2.14
CA PHE A 197 7.84 8.17 -1.02
C PHE A 197 6.50 7.51 -1.32
N GLY A 198 6.15 6.51 -0.51
CA GLY A 198 4.95 5.71 -0.70
C GLY A 198 3.74 6.27 0.03
N SER A 199 2.55 6.13 -0.55
CA SER A 199 1.29 6.49 0.12
C SER A 199 1.04 5.66 1.39
N ALA A 200 1.59 4.44 1.46
CA ALA A 200 1.45 3.56 2.62
C ALA A 200 2.03 4.16 3.91
N GLU A 201 3.10 4.96 3.80
CA GLU A 201 3.70 5.63 4.95
C GLU A 201 2.72 6.64 5.58
N ILE A 202 2.01 7.40 4.75
CA ILE A 202 0.95 8.32 5.21
C ILE A 202 -0.21 7.52 5.80
N TYR A 203 -0.65 6.44 5.13
CA TYR A 203 -1.75 5.61 5.64
C TYR A 203 -1.44 5.02 7.01
N ASN A 204 -0.21 4.56 7.25
CA ASN A 204 0.19 4.04 8.55
C ASN A 204 0.04 5.08 9.67
N VAL A 205 0.39 6.35 9.42
CA VAL A 205 0.19 7.43 10.40
C VAL A 205 -1.30 7.64 10.68
N ILE A 206 -2.13 7.70 9.64
CA ILE A 206 -3.59 7.90 9.77
C ILE A 206 -4.23 6.74 10.53
N ASP A 207 -3.96 5.50 10.10
CA ASP A 207 -4.53 4.29 10.67
C ASP A 207 -4.14 4.09 12.14
N THR A 208 -2.92 4.49 12.51
CA THR A 208 -2.40 4.30 13.87
C THR A 208 -2.91 5.39 14.82
N GLN A 209 -2.89 6.66 14.39
CA GLN A 209 -3.12 7.79 15.30
C GLN A 209 -4.52 8.42 15.19
N PHE A 210 -5.25 8.18 14.10
CA PHE A 210 -6.52 8.86 13.80
C PHE A 210 -7.67 7.91 13.50
N SER A 211 -7.56 6.62 13.88
CA SER A 211 -8.60 5.62 13.64
C SER A 211 -9.95 5.93 14.33
N THR A 212 -9.97 6.78 15.35
CA THR A 212 -11.21 7.28 15.98
C THR A 212 -11.94 8.30 15.12
N ASP A 213 -11.21 9.13 14.38
CA ASP A 213 -11.74 10.24 13.60
C ASP A 213 -11.97 9.84 12.12
N VAL A 214 -11.11 8.96 11.59
CA VAL A 214 -11.03 8.60 10.17
C VAL A 214 -11.37 7.12 9.98
N VAL A 215 -12.20 6.82 8.98
CA VAL A 215 -12.57 5.45 8.59
C VAL A 215 -11.56 4.87 7.61
N ASP A 216 -11.22 5.64 6.58
CA ASP A 216 -10.25 5.28 5.54
C ASP A 216 -9.70 6.58 4.91
N SER A 217 -8.64 6.47 4.13
CA SER A 217 -8.02 7.60 3.44
C SER A 217 -7.42 7.20 2.10
N ILE A 218 -7.29 8.16 1.18
CA ILE A 218 -6.57 7.98 -0.09
C ILE A 218 -5.67 9.17 -0.36
N CYS A 219 -4.40 8.89 -0.63
CA CYS A 219 -3.35 9.88 -0.83
C CYS A 219 -2.84 9.76 -2.26
N VAL A 220 -2.89 10.86 -3.01
CA VAL A 220 -2.49 10.89 -4.42
C VAL A 220 -1.66 12.11 -4.74
N GLY A 221 -0.80 11.98 -5.74
CA GLY A 221 -0.11 13.09 -6.36
C GLY A 221 -1.01 13.77 -7.40
N GLN A 222 -0.98 15.09 -7.44
CA GLN A 222 -1.57 15.90 -8.50
C GLN A 222 -0.45 16.57 -9.29
N ARG A 223 -0.42 16.32 -10.60
CA ARG A 223 0.48 17.00 -11.52
C ARG A 223 -0.21 17.21 -12.88
N ARG A 224 -0.69 18.42 -13.10
CA ARG A 224 -1.28 18.87 -14.38
C ARG A 224 -0.17 19.34 -15.33
N PRO A 225 -0.46 19.45 -16.65
CA PRO A 225 0.52 19.98 -17.61
C PRO A 225 1.04 21.39 -17.27
N SER A 226 0.24 22.19 -16.56
CA SER A 226 0.61 23.54 -16.10
C SER A 226 1.43 23.54 -14.80
N ASP A 227 1.50 22.43 -14.08
CA ASP A 227 2.15 22.39 -12.77
C ASP A 227 3.65 22.16 -12.93
N THR A 228 4.44 22.94 -12.18
CA THR A 228 5.90 22.81 -12.16
C THR A 228 6.38 21.62 -11.34
N ASP A 229 5.58 21.18 -10.37
CA ASP A 229 5.90 20.12 -9.40
C ASP A 229 4.63 19.33 -9.03
N GLU A 230 4.80 18.11 -8.52
CA GLU A 230 3.68 17.33 -7.99
C GLU A 230 3.25 17.87 -6.61
N SER A 231 1.94 18.03 -6.42
CA SER A 231 1.36 18.36 -5.11
C SER A 231 0.65 17.14 -4.52
N VAL A 232 0.91 16.85 -3.24
CA VAL A 232 0.27 15.72 -2.56
C VAL A 232 -1.09 16.12 -2.01
N MET A 233 -2.12 15.33 -2.30
CA MET A 233 -3.50 15.49 -1.83
C MET A 233 -3.89 14.27 -0.99
N LEU A 234 -4.38 14.49 0.22
CA LEU A 234 -4.92 13.46 1.11
C LEU A 234 -6.42 13.65 1.27
N PHE A 235 -7.19 12.63 0.93
CA PHE A 235 -8.63 12.59 1.12
C PHE A 235 -8.97 11.66 2.29
N LEU A 236 -9.83 12.13 3.19
CA LEU A 236 -10.22 11.45 4.41
C LEU A 236 -11.71 11.11 4.38
N LEU A 237 -12.02 9.83 4.54
CA LEU A 237 -13.38 9.38 4.82
C LEU A 237 -13.61 9.47 6.33
N ILE A 238 -14.39 10.46 6.75
CA ILE A 238 -14.59 10.77 8.17
C ILE A 238 -15.58 9.80 8.80
N ARG A 239 -15.33 9.43 10.06
CA ARG A 239 -16.21 8.55 10.83
C ARG A 239 -17.53 9.24 11.14
N GLU A 240 -18.62 8.48 11.08
CA GLU A 240 -19.91 8.95 11.57
C GLU A 240 -19.81 9.46 13.01
N GLY A 241 -20.27 10.70 13.23
CA GLY A 241 -20.18 11.39 14.51
C GLY A 241 -18.88 12.19 14.72
N ALA A 242 -17.82 11.92 13.96
CA ALA A 242 -16.65 12.80 13.89
C ALA A 242 -16.91 13.99 12.95
N ARG A 243 -16.04 15.00 13.00
CA ARG A 243 -16.16 16.20 12.15
C ARG A 243 -14.84 16.50 11.48
N PHE A 244 -14.91 16.81 10.18
CA PHE A 244 -13.80 17.38 9.47
C PHE A 244 -13.59 18.84 9.88
N THR A 245 -12.45 19.14 10.52
CA THR A 245 -12.17 20.45 11.10
C THR A 245 -10.73 20.87 10.84
N GLN A 246 -10.46 22.17 10.96
CA GLN A 246 -9.11 22.72 10.81
C GLN A 246 -8.14 22.16 11.86
N ASP A 247 -8.66 21.87 13.06
CA ASP A 247 -7.91 21.20 14.12
C ASP A 247 -7.48 19.78 13.70
N LEU A 248 -8.41 18.96 13.20
CA LEU A 248 -8.10 17.61 12.70
C LEU A 248 -7.02 17.66 11.60
N VAL A 249 -7.14 18.58 10.64
CA VAL A 249 -6.14 18.78 9.59
C VAL A 249 -4.78 19.17 10.16
N SER A 250 -4.75 20.06 11.16
CA SER A 250 -3.51 20.47 11.85
C SER A 250 -2.85 19.32 12.61
N ARG A 251 -3.64 18.53 13.35
CA ARG A 251 -3.16 17.34 14.07
C ARG A 251 -2.59 16.31 13.11
N ILE A 252 -3.29 15.99 12.02
CA ILE A 252 -2.82 15.05 11.00
C ILE A 252 -1.51 15.53 10.38
N SER A 253 -1.44 16.81 9.97
CA SER A 253 -0.22 17.38 9.38
C SER A 253 0.97 17.32 10.33
N THR A 254 0.73 17.57 11.62
CA THR A 254 1.76 17.51 12.67
C THR A 254 2.22 16.08 12.91
N ALA A 255 1.30 15.13 12.97
CA ALA A 255 1.60 13.71 13.13
C ALA A 255 2.42 13.16 11.97
N ILE A 256 2.03 13.44 10.73
CA ILE A 256 2.78 13.03 9.52
C ILE A 256 4.19 13.61 9.54
N ARG A 257 4.32 14.91 9.86
CA ARG A 257 5.63 15.57 9.97
C ARG A 257 6.53 14.92 11.01
N LYS A 258 5.97 14.57 12.16
CA LYS A 258 6.70 14.01 13.30
C LYS A 258 7.13 12.56 13.04
N ALA A 259 6.24 11.74 12.47
CA ALA A 259 6.49 10.34 12.22
C ALA A 259 7.38 10.10 10.99
N LEU A 260 7.26 10.96 9.98
CA LEU A 260 7.97 10.85 8.70
C LEU A 260 8.88 12.06 8.50
N SER A 261 8.48 13.02 7.67
CA SER A 261 9.22 14.27 7.47
C SER A 261 8.32 15.40 7.01
N ALA A 262 8.85 16.63 6.98
CA ALA A 262 8.16 17.79 6.44
C ALA A 262 7.69 17.62 4.99
N ARG A 263 8.38 16.80 4.19
CA ARG A 263 8.08 16.54 2.77
C ARG A 263 6.90 15.57 2.59
N HIS A 264 6.60 14.76 3.61
CA HIS A 264 5.45 13.84 3.59
C HIS A 264 4.13 14.54 3.87
N VAL A 265 4.15 15.77 4.42
CA VAL A 265 2.93 16.49 4.77
C VAL A 265 2.16 16.85 3.50
N PRO A 266 0.93 16.35 3.30
CA PRO A 266 0.13 16.68 2.13
C PRO A 266 -0.07 18.20 2.02
N ARG A 267 0.02 18.72 0.79
CA ARG A 267 -0.24 20.13 0.52
C ARG A 267 -1.72 20.44 0.76
N PHE A 268 -2.58 19.50 0.40
CA PHE A 268 -4.01 19.60 0.57
C PHE A 268 -4.54 18.37 1.31
N ILE A 269 -5.43 18.61 2.27
CA ILE A 269 -6.17 17.56 2.98
C ILE A 269 -7.64 17.90 2.76
N PHE A 270 -8.48 16.91 2.45
CA PHE A 270 -9.91 17.12 2.19
C PHE A 270 -10.73 15.98 2.79
N GLU A 271 -11.99 16.27 3.12
CA GLU A 271 -12.99 15.23 3.36
C GLU A 271 -13.48 14.66 2.03
N THR A 272 -13.78 13.36 2.02
CA THR A 272 -14.41 12.68 0.88
C THR A 272 -15.57 11.81 1.35
N PRO A 273 -16.67 11.74 0.56
CA PRO A 273 -17.83 10.93 0.94
C PRO A 273 -17.57 9.42 0.84
N ASP A 274 -16.59 8.99 0.02
CA ASP A 274 -16.28 7.58 -0.17
C ASP A 274 -14.86 7.40 -0.76
N ILE A 275 -14.25 6.23 -0.55
CA ILE A 275 -12.94 5.87 -1.12
C ILE A 275 -13.14 4.85 -2.24
N PRO A 276 -12.63 5.08 -3.46
CA PRO A 276 -12.79 4.13 -4.55
C PRO A 276 -11.99 2.85 -4.27
N VAL A 277 -12.69 1.72 -4.29
CA VAL A 277 -12.13 0.40 -3.99
C VAL A 277 -12.50 -0.63 -5.05
N THR A 278 -11.66 -1.64 -5.20
CA THR A 278 -11.98 -2.84 -6.00
C THR A 278 -13.05 -3.69 -5.32
N VAL A 279 -13.61 -4.66 -6.05
CA VAL A 279 -14.50 -5.71 -5.48
C VAL A 279 -13.89 -6.47 -4.30
N ASN A 280 -12.56 -6.46 -4.16
CA ASN A 280 -11.83 -7.09 -3.05
C ASN A 280 -11.48 -6.09 -1.92
N GLY A 281 -12.00 -4.86 -1.97
CA GLY A 281 -11.80 -3.83 -0.94
C GLY A 281 -10.45 -3.13 -1.00
N LYS A 282 -9.64 -3.32 -2.05
CA LYS A 282 -8.37 -2.59 -2.23
C LYS A 282 -8.65 -1.18 -2.76
N LYS A 283 -8.14 -0.14 -2.10
CA LYS A 283 -8.18 1.25 -2.59
C LYS A 283 -7.46 1.39 -3.93
N VAL A 284 -7.97 2.25 -4.81
CA VAL A 284 -7.38 2.48 -6.15
C VAL A 284 -6.95 3.94 -6.34
N GLU A 285 -5.65 4.17 -6.20
CA GLU A 285 -5.05 5.51 -6.25
C GLU A 285 -4.94 6.06 -7.67
N LEU A 286 -4.57 5.21 -8.63
CA LEU A 286 -4.27 5.63 -10.01
C LEU A 286 -5.46 6.35 -10.69
N PRO A 287 -6.72 5.85 -10.62
CA PRO A 287 -7.89 6.58 -11.11
C PRO A 287 -8.02 7.98 -10.52
N VAL A 288 -7.87 8.11 -9.19
CA VAL A 288 -7.99 9.39 -8.50
C VAL A 288 -6.85 10.33 -8.90
N LYS A 289 -5.60 9.84 -8.92
CA LYS A 289 -4.41 10.57 -9.40
C LYS A 289 -4.61 11.11 -10.82
N GLN A 290 -5.15 10.30 -11.72
CA GLN A 290 -5.45 10.70 -13.10
C GLN A 290 -6.54 11.78 -13.14
N ILE A 291 -7.63 11.60 -12.40
CA ILE A 291 -8.74 12.55 -12.32
C ILE A 291 -8.25 13.90 -11.82
N VAL A 292 -7.62 13.95 -10.64
CA VAL A 292 -7.17 15.23 -10.06
C VAL A 292 -6.10 15.91 -10.92
N SER A 293 -5.37 15.15 -11.74
CA SER A 293 -4.41 15.68 -12.73
C SER A 293 -5.06 16.12 -14.05
N GLY A 294 -6.39 16.15 -14.13
CA GLY A 294 -7.15 16.68 -15.26
C GLY A 294 -7.52 15.67 -16.35
N LYS A 295 -7.30 14.37 -16.12
CA LYS A 295 -7.70 13.34 -17.09
C LYS A 295 -9.14 12.91 -16.85
N LYS A 296 -9.90 12.76 -17.94
CA LYS A 296 -11.16 12.00 -17.91
C LYS A 296 -10.85 10.52 -18.05
N ILE A 297 -11.40 9.71 -17.16
CA ILE A 297 -11.16 8.27 -17.14
C ILE A 297 -12.47 7.51 -17.31
N LYS A 298 -12.37 6.32 -17.91
CA LYS A 298 -13.45 5.33 -17.89
C LYS A 298 -13.23 4.40 -16.70
N PRO A 299 -14.18 4.28 -15.76
CA PRO A 299 -14.04 3.38 -14.62
C PRO A 299 -13.79 1.93 -15.08
N SER A 300 -12.85 1.26 -14.40
CA SER A 300 -12.60 -0.17 -14.61
C SER A 300 -13.78 -0.99 -14.11
N GLY A 301 -14.11 -2.09 -14.79
CA GLY A 301 -15.14 -3.04 -14.33
C GLY A 301 -14.81 -3.79 -13.03
N THR A 302 -13.62 -3.56 -12.47
CA THR A 302 -13.15 -4.15 -11.20
C THR A 302 -13.45 -3.27 -9.98
N LEU A 303 -13.91 -2.02 -10.19
CA LEU A 303 -14.34 -1.10 -9.13
C LEU A 303 -15.66 -1.55 -8.54
N LEU A 304 -15.75 -1.55 -7.22
CA LEU A 304 -16.99 -1.85 -6.49
C LEU A 304 -17.95 -0.66 -6.49
N ASN A 305 -17.41 0.55 -6.34
CA ASN A 305 -18.10 1.83 -6.19
C ASN A 305 -17.61 2.85 -7.22
N PRO A 306 -17.76 2.58 -8.54
CA PRO A 306 -17.22 3.44 -9.60
C PRO A 306 -17.75 4.89 -9.55
N GLU A 307 -18.95 5.11 -9.04
CA GLU A 307 -19.58 6.42 -8.85
C GLU A 307 -18.84 7.32 -7.87
N SER A 308 -18.06 6.76 -6.92
CA SER A 308 -17.27 7.56 -5.98
C SER A 308 -16.22 8.42 -6.69
N LEU A 309 -15.81 8.04 -7.91
CA LEU A 309 -14.85 8.78 -8.72
C LEU A 309 -15.35 10.18 -9.13
N GLU A 310 -16.67 10.37 -9.27
CA GLU A 310 -17.26 11.65 -9.68
C GLU A 310 -16.91 12.79 -8.72
N PHE A 311 -16.80 12.47 -7.42
CA PHE A 311 -16.42 13.45 -6.41
C PHE A 311 -15.05 14.07 -6.69
N TYR A 312 -14.09 13.30 -7.20
CA TYR A 312 -12.71 13.75 -7.32
C TYR A 312 -12.47 14.72 -8.48
N TYR A 313 -13.37 14.79 -9.47
CA TYR A 313 -13.24 15.72 -10.60
C TYR A 313 -13.26 17.20 -10.19
N ARG A 314 -13.84 17.53 -9.03
CA ARG A 314 -13.85 18.93 -8.53
C ARG A 314 -12.49 19.42 -8.07
N PHE A 315 -11.52 18.53 -7.84
CA PHE A 315 -10.19 18.89 -7.33
C PHE A 315 -9.17 19.13 -8.45
N VAL A 316 -9.57 19.04 -9.73
CA VAL A 316 -8.72 19.38 -10.88
C VAL A 316 -8.22 20.82 -10.77
N GLU A 317 -9.09 21.76 -10.43
CA GLU A 317 -8.75 23.17 -10.23
C GLU A 317 -8.80 23.51 -8.74
N VAL A 318 -7.97 22.83 -7.95
CA VAL A 318 -7.97 22.91 -6.48
C VAL A 318 -7.87 24.35 -5.95
N GLU A 319 -7.19 25.23 -6.69
CA GLU A 319 -7.02 26.64 -6.35
C GLU A 319 -8.35 27.41 -6.34
N LYS A 320 -9.33 26.97 -7.15
CA LYS A 320 -10.65 27.60 -7.25
C LYS A 320 -11.60 27.16 -6.14
N LEU A 321 -11.25 26.14 -5.34
CA LEU A 321 -12.09 25.64 -4.25
C LEU A 321 -12.14 26.58 -3.03
N GLY A 322 -11.44 27.72 -3.07
CA GLY A 322 -11.47 28.76 -2.04
C GLY A 322 -10.60 28.42 -0.82
N GLY A 323 -9.82 29.39 -0.35
CA GLY A 323 -8.79 29.22 0.69
C GLY A 323 -9.26 28.71 2.06
N LEU A 324 -10.57 28.61 2.29
CA LEU A 324 -11.13 27.97 3.48
C LEU A 324 -11.19 26.44 3.37
N ARG A 325 -11.27 25.84 2.18
CA ARG A 325 -11.26 24.37 2.00
C ARG A 325 -9.91 23.77 1.63
N ALA A 326 -8.94 24.58 1.21
CA ALA A 326 -7.60 24.06 0.88
C ALA A 326 -6.79 23.60 2.11
N LYS A 327 -7.27 23.92 3.32
CA LYS A 327 -6.86 23.32 4.61
C LYS A 327 -8.06 22.95 5.52
N LEU A 328 -9.29 23.14 5.05
CA LEU A 328 -10.46 22.32 5.46
C LEU A 328 -10.65 21.30 4.37
#